data_AF-A0A7J4F8G7-F1
#
_entry.id   AF-A0A7J4F8G7-F1
#
_cell.length_a   1.000
_cell.length_b   1.000
_cell.length_c   1.000
_cell.angle_alpha   90.00
_cell.angle_beta   90.00
_cell.angle_gamma   90.00
#
_symmetry.space_group_name_H-M   'P 1'
#
loop_
_entity.id
_entity.type
_entity.pdbx_description
1 polymer ?
#
loop_
_entity_poly.entity_id
_entity_poly.type
_entity_poly.pdbx_seq_one_letter_code
_entity_poly.pdbx_strand_id
1 'polypeptide(L)'
;MTVYRLRTPIGDDDVSRLAAGDIIYASGTVFTARDEAHMELLEHGAPPGLDMTGLVLYHCGPVMRKVDGEWRVVAAGPTTSFRMESVEPAFLARFPVKVIIGKGGMGEDTLRALEEHNAVYVSFTGGAGALAAKGLGAVREVHYLDELGMPEA
;
A
#
# COMPACT_ATOMS: atom_id res chain seq x y z
N MET A 1 19.47 -12.85 -1.49
CA MET A 1 18.11 -13.01 -2.03
C MET A 1 17.43 -14.11 -1.24
N THR A 2 16.79 -13.71 -0.15
CA THR A 2 15.97 -14.54 0.72
C THR A 2 14.50 -14.29 0.40
N VAL A 3 13.65 -15.28 0.66
CA VAL A 3 12.20 -15.16 0.47
C VAL A 3 11.51 -15.10 1.82
N TYR A 4 10.73 -14.04 2.04
CA TYR A 4 9.93 -13.84 3.25
C TYR A 4 8.45 -13.94 2.94
N ARG A 5 7.70 -14.52 3.89
CA ARG A 5 6.24 -14.57 3.87
C ARG A 5 5.73 -13.85 5.09
N LEU A 6 5.25 -12.62 4.89
CA LEU A 6 4.79 -11.74 5.95
C LEU A 6 3.26 -11.73 5.99
N ARG A 7 2.69 -11.61 7.19
CA ARG A 7 1.26 -11.50 7.39
C ARG A 7 0.97 -10.28 8.23
N THR A 8 0.03 -9.44 7.80
CA THR A 8 -0.35 -8.27 8.58
C THR A 8 -1.13 -8.65 9.84
N PRO A 9 -0.97 -7.90 10.95
CA PRO A 9 -0.04 -6.76 11.11
C PRO A 9 1.42 -7.23 11.19
N ILE A 10 2.29 -6.57 10.42
CA ILE A 10 3.74 -6.84 10.33
C ILE A 10 4.44 -6.10 11.48
N GLY A 11 5.33 -6.79 12.20
CA GLY A 11 6.07 -6.22 13.32
C GLY A 11 7.41 -5.60 12.91
N ASP A 12 8.04 -4.89 13.85
CA ASP A 12 9.37 -4.30 13.61
C ASP A 12 10.44 -5.35 13.30
N ASP A 13 10.43 -6.46 14.06
CA ASP A 13 11.37 -7.58 13.87
C ASP A 13 11.24 -8.28 12.52
N ASP A 14 10.05 -8.19 11.88
CA ASP A 14 9.81 -8.71 10.54
C ASP A 14 10.45 -7.81 9.48
N VAL A 15 10.50 -6.50 9.72
CA VAL A 15 11.09 -5.53 8.79
C VAL A 15 12.60 -5.47 8.94
N SER A 16 13.13 -5.48 10.17
CA SER A 16 14.56 -5.31 10.44
C SER A 16 15.44 -6.46 9.92
N ARG A 17 14.85 -7.59 9.53
CA ARG A 17 15.57 -8.71 8.88
C ARG A 17 15.62 -8.63 7.35
N LEU A 18 14.90 -7.68 6.75
CA LEU A 18 14.80 -7.54 5.31
C LEU A 18 16.03 -6.79 4.78
N ALA A 19 16.52 -7.21 3.62
CA ALA A 19 17.54 -6.49 2.88
C ALA A 19 17.06 -6.17 1.46
N ALA A 20 17.65 -5.12 0.87
CA ALA A 20 17.42 -4.80 -0.53
C ALA A 20 17.74 -6.02 -1.41
N GLY A 21 16.82 -6.37 -2.32
CA GLY A 21 16.93 -7.55 -3.19
C GLY A 21 16.30 -8.83 -2.64
N ASP A 22 15.73 -8.82 -1.43
CA ASP A 22 14.89 -9.90 -0.94
C ASP A 22 13.50 -9.90 -1.59
N ILE A 23 12.85 -11.07 -1.62
CA ILE A 23 11.47 -11.22 -2.10
C ILE A 23 10.54 -11.29 -0.90
N ILE A 24 9.45 -10.53 -0.96
CA ILE A 24 8.40 -10.53 0.05
C ILE A 24 7.08 -10.98 -0.60
N TYR A 25 6.44 -11.95 0.03
CA TYR A 25 5.02 -12.26 -0.17
C TYR A 25 4.25 -11.77 1.05
N ALA A 26 3.42 -10.75 0.87
CA ALA A 26 2.55 -10.25 1.91
C ALA A 26 1.17 -10.93 1.86
N SER A 27 0.56 -11.15 3.03
CA SER A 27 -0.78 -11.71 3.18
C SER A 27 -1.52 -11.00 4.32
N GLY A 28 -2.86 -11.10 4.33
CA GLY A 28 -3.70 -10.42 5.31
C GLY A 28 -4.35 -9.17 4.72
N THR A 29 -4.44 -8.12 5.52
CA THR A 29 -4.97 -6.81 5.12
C THR A 29 -3.93 -6.01 4.33
N VAL A 30 -4.33 -5.55 3.15
CA VAL A 30 -3.62 -4.58 2.32
C VAL A 30 -4.64 -3.50 1.98
N PHE A 31 -4.23 -2.24 1.96
CA PHE A 31 -5.09 -1.14 1.51
C PHE A 31 -4.44 -0.38 0.36
N THR A 32 -5.26 0.21 -0.49
CA THR A 32 -4.80 1.07 -1.59
C THR A 32 -4.86 2.52 -1.16
N ALA A 33 -3.81 3.27 -1.49
CA ALA A 33 -3.86 4.72 -1.48
C ALA A 33 -2.82 5.22 -2.49
N ARG A 34 -3.12 6.35 -3.12
CA ARG A 34 -2.22 7.07 -4.04
C ARG A 34 -2.53 8.56 -3.94
N ASP A 35 -2.11 9.33 -4.94
CA ASP A 35 -2.05 10.81 -4.97
C ASP A 35 -3.09 11.52 -4.07
N GLU A 36 -4.39 11.38 -4.36
CA GLU A 36 -5.44 12.11 -3.63
C GLU A 36 -5.74 11.50 -2.26
N ALA A 37 -5.77 10.17 -2.16
CA ALA A 37 -5.97 9.49 -0.87
C ALA A 37 -4.85 9.78 0.15
N HIS A 38 -3.60 9.99 -0.27
CA HIS A 38 -2.54 10.40 0.66
C HIS A 38 -2.83 11.78 1.24
N MET A 39 -3.27 12.72 0.40
CA MET A 39 -3.63 14.07 0.84
C MET A 39 -4.85 14.02 1.76
N GLU A 40 -5.89 13.27 1.39
CA GLU A 40 -7.11 13.10 2.18
C GLU A 40 -6.82 12.52 3.57
N LEU A 41 -6.00 11.47 3.65
CA LEU A 41 -5.59 10.84 4.91
C LEU A 41 -4.71 11.78 5.75
N LEU A 42 -3.82 12.55 5.14
CA LEU A 42 -2.99 13.52 5.84
C LEU A 42 -3.80 14.75 6.32
N GLU A 43 -4.84 15.14 5.62
CA GLU A 43 -5.68 16.27 6.03
C GLU A 43 -6.66 15.84 7.12
N HIS A 44 -7.40 14.76 6.89
CA HIS A 44 -8.56 14.38 7.70
C HIS A 44 -8.29 13.21 8.66
N GLY A 45 -7.19 12.48 8.48
CA GLY A 45 -6.86 11.29 9.28
C GLY A 45 -7.43 9.99 8.72
N ALA A 46 -7.15 8.89 9.41
CA ALA A 46 -7.68 7.58 9.03
C ALA A 46 -9.21 7.51 9.23
N PRO A 47 -9.94 6.80 8.34
CA PRO A 47 -11.33 6.45 8.55
C PRO A 47 -11.58 5.83 9.94
N PRO A 48 -12.73 6.10 10.57
CA PRO A 48 -13.07 5.51 11.87
C PRO A 48 -12.97 3.97 11.84
N GLY A 49 -12.18 3.41 12.75
CA GLY A 49 -11.98 1.96 12.87
C GLY A 49 -10.89 1.38 11.97
N LEU A 50 -10.26 2.17 11.10
CA LEU A 50 -9.13 1.73 10.28
C LEU A 50 -7.80 1.98 11.01
N ASP A 51 -7.25 0.92 11.61
CA ASP A 51 -5.88 0.92 12.12
C ASP A 51 -4.90 0.48 11.02
N MET A 52 -3.99 1.39 10.63
CA MET A 52 -2.98 1.14 9.60
C MET A 52 -1.67 0.59 10.16
N THR A 53 -1.58 0.40 11.47
CA THR A 53 -0.37 -0.11 12.14
C THR A 53 -0.01 -1.50 11.63
N GLY A 54 1.21 -1.64 11.12
CA GLY A 54 1.68 -2.92 10.59
C GLY A 54 1.04 -3.34 9.27
N LEU A 55 0.24 -2.49 8.64
CA LEU A 55 -0.40 -2.82 7.35
C LEU A 55 0.54 -2.61 6.17
N VAL A 56 0.08 -3.12 5.03
CA VAL A 56 0.70 -2.93 3.72
C VAL A 56 -0.07 -1.84 2.98
N LEU A 57 0.62 -0.75 2.66
CA LEU A 57 0.16 0.30 1.75
C LEU A 57 0.49 -0.14 0.31
N TYR A 58 -0.51 -0.16 -0.56
CA TYR A 58 -0.32 -0.44 -1.97
C TYR A 58 -0.63 0.78 -2.83
N HIS A 59 0.41 1.35 -3.43
CA HIS A 59 0.31 2.40 -4.44
C HIS A 59 -0.33 1.83 -5.70
N CYS A 60 -1.65 1.87 -5.75
CA CYS A 60 -2.47 1.26 -6.78
C CYS A 60 -3.75 2.06 -6.96
N GLY A 61 -4.15 2.25 -8.21
CA GLY A 61 -5.53 2.62 -8.54
C GLY A 61 -6.26 1.39 -9.05
N PRO A 62 -7.00 0.67 -8.19
CA PRO A 62 -7.62 -0.58 -8.58
C PRO A 62 -8.82 -0.34 -9.50
N VAL A 63 -9.06 -1.29 -10.40
CA VAL A 63 -10.31 -1.38 -11.16
C VAL A 63 -11.18 -2.43 -10.49
N MET A 64 -12.34 -2.00 -9.99
CA MET A 64 -13.27 -2.82 -9.24
C MET A 64 -14.56 -3.07 -10.03
N ARG A 65 -15.25 -4.16 -9.72
CA ARG A 65 -16.59 -4.45 -10.21
C ARG A 65 -17.46 -4.97 -9.07
N LYS A 66 -18.71 -4.48 -8.95
CA LYS A 66 -19.70 -5.10 -8.06
C LYS A 66 -20.30 -6.34 -8.72
N VAL A 67 -20.25 -7.47 -8.02
CA VAL A 67 -20.90 -8.75 -8.40
C VAL A 67 -21.66 -9.24 -7.17
N ASP A 68 -22.97 -9.43 -7.30
CA ASP A 68 -23.84 -9.87 -6.20
C ASP A 68 -23.75 -9.01 -4.93
N GLY A 69 -23.54 -7.70 -5.10
CA GLY A 69 -23.37 -6.75 -4.00
C GLY A 69 -21.96 -6.66 -3.42
N GLU A 70 -21.06 -7.56 -3.81
CA GLU A 70 -19.66 -7.58 -3.34
C GLU A 70 -18.71 -6.94 -4.37
N TRP A 71 -17.71 -6.21 -3.89
CA TRP A 71 -16.64 -5.71 -4.73
C TRP A 71 -15.64 -6.82 -5.10
N ARG A 72 -15.33 -6.92 -6.40
CA ARG A 72 -14.32 -7.81 -6.97
C ARG A 72 -13.25 -6.99 -7.66
N VAL A 73 -11.99 -7.31 -7.39
CA VAL A 73 -10.85 -6.70 -8.06
C VAL A 73 -10.71 -7.25 -9.47
N VAL A 74 -10.79 -6.39 -10.48
CA VAL A 74 -10.59 -6.74 -11.89
C VAL A 74 -9.11 -6.59 -12.27
N ALA A 75 -8.48 -5.49 -11.85
CA ALA A 75 -7.07 -5.22 -12.06
C ALA A 75 -6.54 -4.35 -10.91
N ALA A 76 -5.32 -4.64 -10.45
CA ALA A 76 -4.68 -3.87 -9.39
C ALA A 76 -3.17 -3.78 -9.66
N GLY A 77 -2.80 -3.08 -10.73
CA GLY A 77 -1.39 -2.84 -11.05
C GLY A 77 -0.80 -1.70 -10.22
N PRO A 78 0.52 -1.72 -9.94
CA PRO A 78 1.16 -0.67 -9.18
C PRO A 78 1.21 0.62 -10.00
N THR A 79 1.12 1.75 -9.29
CA THR A 79 1.37 3.07 -9.86
C THR A 79 2.77 3.57 -9.53
N THR A 80 3.24 4.60 -10.24
CA THR A 80 4.55 5.22 -10.00
C THR A 80 4.57 5.82 -8.59
N SER A 81 5.40 5.27 -7.71
CA SER A 81 5.47 5.67 -6.29
C SER A 81 6.10 7.03 -6.07
N PHE A 82 7.03 7.43 -6.94
CA PHE A 82 7.65 8.76 -6.89
C PHE A 82 6.65 9.93 -6.88
N ARG A 83 5.40 9.74 -7.32
CA ARG A 83 4.38 10.79 -7.20
C ARG A 83 3.98 11.13 -5.76
N MET A 84 4.17 10.19 -4.83
CA MET A 84 3.90 10.40 -3.41
C MET A 84 5.15 10.85 -2.64
N GLU A 85 6.31 11.02 -3.29
CA GLU A 85 7.58 11.36 -2.61
C GLU A 85 7.47 12.56 -1.68
N SER A 86 6.74 13.61 -2.08
CA SER A 86 6.60 14.83 -1.29
C SER A 86 5.69 14.68 -0.07
N VAL A 87 4.89 13.61 0.01
CA VAL A 87 3.90 13.39 1.07
C VAL A 87 4.17 12.12 1.88
N GLU A 88 4.90 11.15 1.34
CA GLU A 88 5.19 9.86 1.97
C GLU A 88 5.90 9.96 3.33
N PRO A 89 6.90 10.87 3.54
CA PRO A 89 7.51 11.03 4.85
C PRO A 89 6.49 11.41 5.94
N ALA A 90 5.60 12.36 5.62
CA ALA A 90 4.54 12.76 6.54
C ALA A 90 3.50 11.64 6.74
N PHE A 91 3.24 10.87 5.68
CA PHE A 91 2.34 9.72 5.73
C PHE A 91 2.87 8.66 6.69
N LEU A 92 4.13 8.24 6.55
CA LEU A 92 4.80 7.27 7.42
C LEU A 92 4.86 7.74 8.88
N ALA A 93 5.10 9.03 9.11
CA ALA A 93 5.12 9.60 10.46
C ALA A 93 3.75 9.56 11.15
N ARG A 94 2.66 9.66 10.38
CA ARG A 94 1.29 9.66 10.91
C ARG A 94 0.66 8.28 10.95
N PHE A 95 1.01 7.41 10.00
CA PHE A 95 0.41 6.10 9.79
C PHE A 95 1.52 5.04 9.73
N PRO A 96 1.71 4.23 10.79
CA PRO A 96 2.84 3.31 10.92
C PRO A 96 2.65 2.01 10.10
N VAL A 97 2.52 2.16 8.78
CA VAL A 97 2.58 1.07 7.81
C VAL A 97 3.99 0.49 7.75
N LYS A 98 4.10 -0.79 7.38
CA LYS A 98 5.40 -1.49 7.38
C LYS A 98 5.93 -1.86 6.01
N VAL A 99 5.04 -1.94 5.03
CA VAL A 99 5.40 -2.27 3.66
C VAL A 99 4.64 -1.34 2.73
N ILE A 100 5.38 -0.65 1.86
CA ILE A 100 4.85 0.14 0.77
C ILE A 100 5.11 -0.62 -0.53
N ILE A 101 4.07 -0.94 -1.29
CA ILE A 101 4.17 -1.61 -2.59
C ILE A 101 3.93 -0.60 -3.70
N GLY A 102 4.76 -0.58 -4.74
CA GLY A 102 4.50 0.20 -5.94
C GLY A 102 5.48 -0.05 -7.08
N LYS A 103 5.65 0.92 -8.00
CA LYS A 103 6.66 0.84 -9.08
C LYS A 103 7.46 2.13 -9.21
N GLY A 104 8.65 2.02 -9.81
CA GLY A 104 9.48 3.18 -10.17
C GLY A 104 10.34 3.74 -9.04
N GLY A 105 10.23 3.20 -7.81
CA GLY A 105 11.01 3.67 -6.67
C GLY A 105 10.50 4.99 -6.08
N MET A 106 11.21 5.43 -5.04
CA MET A 106 10.97 6.65 -4.27
C MET A 106 12.33 7.33 -4.00
N GLY A 107 12.30 8.58 -3.53
CA GLY A 107 13.47 9.44 -3.34
C GLY A 107 14.11 9.34 -1.94
N GLU A 108 15.03 10.27 -1.69
CA GLU A 108 15.82 10.30 -0.45
C GLU A 108 14.99 10.62 0.80
N ASP A 109 13.94 11.44 0.66
CA ASP A 109 13.13 11.83 1.82
C ASP A 109 12.32 10.62 2.30
N THR A 110 11.73 9.88 1.36
CA THR A 110 11.08 8.61 1.67
C THR A 110 12.07 7.58 2.21
N LEU A 111 13.28 7.49 1.65
CA LEU A 111 14.29 6.56 2.16
C LEU A 111 14.60 6.82 3.64
N ARG A 112 14.81 8.07 4.04
CA ARG A 112 15.05 8.44 5.44
C ARG A 112 13.84 8.14 6.32
N ALA A 113 12.63 8.41 5.85
CA ALA A 113 11.41 8.10 6.59
C ALA A 113 11.19 6.59 6.78
N LEU A 114 11.54 5.78 5.78
CA LEU A 114 11.50 4.31 5.88
C LEU A 114 12.47 3.80 6.96
N GLU A 115 13.66 4.39 7.05
CA GLU A 115 14.64 4.08 8.11
C GLU A 115 14.13 4.51 9.49
N GLU A 116 13.58 5.72 9.61
CA GLU A 116 13.05 6.27 10.87
C GLU A 116 11.86 5.47 11.41
N HIS A 117 10.96 5.03 10.53
CA HIS A 117 9.73 4.34 10.90
C HIS A 117 9.81 2.81 10.78
N ASN A 118 11.00 2.26 10.51
CA ASN A 118 11.27 0.84 10.31
C ASN A 118 10.23 0.21 9.38
N ALA A 119 10.20 0.70 8.14
CA ALA A 119 9.33 0.28 7.05
C ALA A 119 10.15 0.02 5.78
N VAL A 120 9.57 -0.68 4.80
CA VAL A 120 10.25 -0.99 3.53
C VAL A 120 9.41 -0.66 2.30
N TYR A 121 10.09 -0.23 1.24
CA TYR A 121 9.53 -0.15 -0.09
C TYR A 121 9.77 -1.44 -0.88
N VAL A 122 8.73 -1.96 -1.51
CA VAL A 122 8.76 -3.17 -2.34
C VAL A 122 8.29 -2.85 -3.74
N SER A 123 9.15 -3.11 -4.72
CA SER A 123 8.78 -2.93 -6.12
C SER A 123 7.96 -4.12 -6.61
N PHE A 124 6.76 -3.85 -7.12
CA PHE A 124 5.95 -4.82 -7.84
C PHE A 124 6.14 -4.66 -9.35
N THR A 125 6.16 -5.78 -10.07
CA THR A 125 6.34 -5.79 -11.53
C THR A 125 5.20 -5.06 -12.24
N GLY A 126 5.52 -3.95 -12.91
CA GLY A 126 4.56 -3.20 -13.72
C GLY A 126 4.00 -4.01 -14.90
N GLY A 127 2.80 -3.66 -15.38
CA GLY A 127 2.18 -4.29 -16.55
C GLY A 127 1.40 -5.59 -16.27
N ALA A 128 1.47 -6.13 -15.06
CA ALA A 128 0.81 -7.38 -14.67
C ALA A 128 -0.42 -7.16 -13.75
N GLY A 129 -1.19 -6.10 -13.96
CA GLY A 129 -2.29 -5.71 -13.05
C GLY A 129 -3.40 -6.75 -12.89
N ALA A 130 -3.73 -7.50 -13.94
CA ALA A 130 -4.68 -8.63 -13.86
C ALA A 130 -4.10 -9.83 -13.10
N LEU A 131 -2.77 -10.02 -13.11
CA LEU A 131 -2.11 -11.05 -12.31
C LEU A 131 -2.08 -10.65 -10.84
N ALA A 132 -1.77 -9.39 -10.54
CA ALA A 132 -1.81 -8.84 -9.20
C ALA A 132 -3.19 -9.00 -8.55
N ALA A 133 -4.27 -8.77 -9.32
CA ALA A 133 -5.64 -8.96 -8.85
C ALA A 133 -5.94 -10.40 -8.39
N LYS A 134 -5.26 -11.43 -8.93
CA LYS A 134 -5.43 -12.82 -8.46
C LYS A 134 -4.90 -13.05 -7.05
N GLY A 135 -4.00 -12.20 -6.57
CA GLY A 135 -3.49 -12.22 -5.20
C GLY A 135 -4.36 -11.46 -4.20
N LEU A 136 -5.35 -10.70 -4.68
CA LEU A 136 -6.25 -9.92 -3.83
C LEU A 136 -7.55 -10.68 -3.60
N GLY A 137 -7.92 -10.81 -2.33
CA GLY A 137 -9.11 -11.52 -1.88
C GLY A 137 -10.36 -10.64 -1.87
N ALA A 138 -11.17 -10.81 -0.83
CA ALA A 138 -12.38 -10.01 -0.62
C ALA A 138 -12.01 -8.55 -0.24
N VAL A 139 -12.71 -7.60 -0.87
CA VAL A 139 -12.69 -6.19 -0.46
C VAL A 139 -13.55 -6.07 0.78
N ARG A 140 -12.95 -5.60 1.89
CA ARG A 140 -13.67 -5.47 3.16
C ARG A 140 -14.47 -4.17 3.23
N GLU A 141 -13.83 -3.08 2.84
CA GLU A 141 -14.36 -1.73 2.93
C GLU A 141 -13.81 -0.91 1.77
N VAL A 142 -14.50 0.18 1.44
CA VAL A 142 -14.05 1.23 0.54
C VAL A 142 -14.42 2.56 1.20
N HIS A 143 -13.50 3.51 1.21
CA HIS A 143 -13.66 4.82 1.82
C HIS A 143 -13.51 5.89 0.73
N TYR A 144 -14.12 7.05 0.89
CA TYR A 144 -13.96 8.18 -0.04
C TYR A 144 -14.34 7.91 -1.51
N LEU A 145 -15.21 6.92 -1.79
CA LEU A 145 -15.54 6.52 -3.15
C LEU A 145 -16.28 7.61 -3.94
N ASP A 146 -17.14 8.37 -3.28
CA ASP A 146 -17.96 9.40 -3.93
C ASP A 146 -17.13 10.68 -4.14
N GLU A 147 -16.15 10.92 -3.28
CA GLU A 147 -15.26 12.08 -3.28
C GLU A 147 -14.08 11.92 -4.25
N LEU A 148 -13.38 10.78 -4.20
CA LEU A 148 -12.13 10.54 -4.93
C LEU A 148 -12.34 9.66 -6.18
N GLY A 149 -13.46 8.94 -6.23
CA GLY A 149 -13.72 7.97 -7.28
C GLY A 149 -12.92 6.67 -7.12
N MET A 150 -13.33 5.64 -7.88
CA MET A 150 -12.82 4.27 -7.74
C MET A 150 -11.29 4.10 -7.70
N PRO A 151 -10.47 4.78 -8.52
CA PRO A 151 -9.03 4.53 -8.54
C PRO A 151 -8.25 5.27 -7.45
N GLU A 152 -8.84 6.26 -6.77
CA GLU A 152 -8.17 7.03 -5.72
C GLU A 152 -8.74 6.72 -4.32
N ALA A 153 -9.87 6.00 -4.25
CA ALA A 153 -10.55 5.52 -3.03
C ALA A 153 -9.95 4.27 -2.36
#